data_AF-A0A0P1NXZ7-F1
#
_entry.id   AF-A0A0P1NXZ7-F1
#
_cell.length_a   1.000
_cell.length_b   1.000
_cell.length_c   1.000
_cell.angle_alpha   90.00
_cell.angle_beta   90.00
_cell.angle_gamma   90.00
#
_symmetry.space_group_name_H-M   'P 1'
#
loop_
_entity.id
_entity.type
_entity.pdbx_description
1 polymer ?
#
loop_
_entity_poly.entity_id
_entity_poly.type
_entity_poly.pdbx_seq_one_letter_code
_entity_poly.pdbx_strand_id
1 'polypeptide(L)'
;HIVLRHPDYVKYYRPNNEWWLDMGKPEVREYLINVVMELVRNYDIDGIHFDFIRYPNPDFPDSDTYALYAREYPNKDEWRRENINKFVRAVYDSIKKVKPWVKVGSAPIGIYKNICDSSGVYIYSTNCGSCPGGTTPVATGWQAYCSIYQDSRRWLMEGKHDYHSPQIYWDIESNPKFNVLVRDWKNNSYGRHIYAGSAAYRMASGSGDWSASEILAQIDTTRDVGAEGNTFFRYKSLLLKGLIDSLKNSRYRYYAFIHPMPWLDNINPNPPVNLTLRKISDKNFELVWGVPETPADADTVRYYAIYRSETSPVDINDIKNLVAVVEGTRISFTDQIPDASKIYYYVVTAFDKLHNESAPSNQVSTIVVFAGKTEEIPKKFELYQNYPNPFNLETTIEYELPYDSWVSLKIYNVLGQEIKTLVEGFKEAGKHKIIWDGRNDTGQVVTSGVYLCRMVSGTFSKTVKMILAK
;
A
#
# COMPACT_ATOMS: atom_id res chain seq x y z
N HIS A 1 8.08 17.57 -35.53
CA HIS A 1 6.95 18.03 -34.71
C HIS A 1 5.64 17.49 -35.27
N ILE A 2 4.62 17.21 -34.45
CA ILE A 2 3.36 16.56 -34.90
C ILE A 2 2.67 17.35 -36.01
N VAL A 3 2.63 18.68 -35.89
CA VAL A 3 2.10 19.63 -36.90
C VAL A 3 2.74 19.45 -38.29
N LEU A 4 4.00 19.04 -38.36
CA LEU A 4 4.70 18.85 -39.64
C LEU A 4 4.51 17.45 -40.23
N ARG A 5 4.35 16.44 -39.37
CA ARG A 5 4.20 15.04 -39.79
C ARG A 5 2.75 14.70 -40.13
N HIS A 6 1.82 15.29 -39.40
CA HIS A 6 0.38 15.08 -39.52
C HIS A 6 -0.33 16.45 -39.49
N PRO A 7 -0.15 17.29 -40.53
CA PRO A 7 -0.84 18.59 -40.62
C PRO A 7 -2.37 18.45 -40.64
N ASP A 8 -2.87 17.29 -41.06
CA ASP A 8 -4.28 16.90 -41.08
C ASP A 8 -4.85 16.58 -39.68
N TYR A 9 -4.00 16.32 -38.68
CA TYR A 9 -4.41 16.02 -37.30
C TYR A 9 -4.68 17.27 -36.46
N VAL A 10 -4.26 18.44 -36.96
CA VAL A 10 -4.21 19.66 -36.16
C VAL A 10 -5.10 20.77 -36.72
N LYS A 11 -5.55 21.64 -35.81
CA LYS A 11 -6.22 22.90 -36.10
C LYS A 11 -5.40 24.04 -35.53
N TYR A 12 -5.26 25.10 -36.33
CA TYR A 12 -4.67 26.34 -35.85
C TYR A 12 -5.74 27.19 -35.17
N TYR A 13 -5.59 27.41 -33.87
CA TYR A 13 -6.48 28.20 -33.05
C TYR A 13 -5.93 29.62 -32.93
N ARG A 14 -6.46 30.51 -33.78
CA ARG A 14 -5.99 31.90 -33.93
C ARG A 14 -6.00 32.73 -32.64
N PRO A 15 -7.03 32.67 -31.77
CA PRO A 15 -7.11 33.55 -30.59
C PRO A 15 -5.90 33.44 -29.66
N ASN A 16 -5.31 32.26 -29.53
CA ASN A 16 -4.11 32.04 -28.70
C ASN A 16 -2.83 31.87 -29.51
N ASN A 17 -2.89 31.92 -30.85
CA ASN A 17 -1.76 31.58 -31.74
C ASN A 17 -1.18 30.17 -31.47
N GLU A 18 -2.05 29.17 -31.33
CA GLU A 18 -1.68 27.80 -30.93
C GLU A 18 -2.13 26.75 -31.95
N TRP A 19 -1.40 25.63 -32.02
CA TRP A 19 -1.83 24.43 -32.75
C TRP A 19 -2.39 23.39 -31.79
N TRP A 20 -3.56 22.88 -32.12
CA TRP A 20 -4.31 21.93 -31.30
C TRP A 20 -4.59 20.66 -32.08
N LEU A 21 -4.48 19.50 -31.42
CA LEU A 21 -4.93 18.23 -31.98
C LEU A 21 -6.46 18.19 -32.05
N ASP A 22 -7.01 17.77 -33.18
CA ASP A 22 -8.45 17.69 -33.41
C ASP A 22 -9.01 16.37 -32.87
N MET A 23 -9.46 16.39 -31.61
CA MET A 23 -10.05 15.24 -30.93
C MET A 23 -11.30 14.68 -31.61
N GLY A 24 -11.90 15.41 -32.55
CA GLY A 24 -13.00 14.91 -33.37
C GLY A 24 -12.61 13.76 -34.31
N LYS A 25 -11.33 13.70 -34.71
CA LYS A 25 -10.81 12.68 -35.63
C LYS A 25 -10.46 11.38 -34.87
N PRO A 26 -10.97 10.21 -35.28
CA PRO A 26 -10.61 8.93 -34.68
C PRO A 26 -9.11 8.68 -34.62
N GLU A 27 -8.38 9.01 -35.68
CA GLU A 27 -6.95 8.77 -35.85
C GLU A 27 -6.12 9.62 -34.87
N VAL A 28 -6.59 10.82 -34.54
CA VAL A 28 -5.98 11.69 -33.52
C VAL A 28 -6.15 11.08 -32.13
N ARG A 29 -7.33 10.54 -31.81
CA ARG A 29 -7.55 9.85 -30.53
C ARG A 29 -6.68 8.60 -30.43
N GLU A 30 -6.59 7.81 -31.50
CA GLU A 30 -5.71 6.65 -31.57
C GLU A 30 -4.24 7.01 -31.38
N TYR A 31 -3.76 8.07 -32.05
CA TYR A 31 -2.41 8.58 -31.85
C TYR A 31 -2.13 8.91 -30.39
N LEU A 32 -3.03 9.64 -29.72
CA LEU A 32 -2.88 10.00 -28.32
C LEU A 32 -2.91 8.77 -27.39
N ILE A 33 -3.78 7.80 -27.66
CA ILE A 33 -3.80 6.53 -26.92
C ILE A 33 -2.44 5.82 -27.06
N ASN A 34 -1.88 5.78 -28.26
CA ASN A 34 -0.59 5.14 -28.50
C ASN A 34 0.56 5.84 -27.75
N VAL A 35 0.56 7.17 -27.68
CA VAL A 35 1.54 7.93 -26.86
C VAL A 35 1.42 7.55 -25.39
N VAL A 36 0.21 7.49 -24.84
CA VAL A 36 0.00 7.07 -23.44
C VAL A 36 0.46 5.63 -23.23
N MET A 37 0.12 4.72 -24.16
CA MET A 37 0.46 3.31 -24.05
C MET A 37 1.96 3.03 -24.24
N GLU A 38 2.69 3.88 -24.96
CA GLU A 38 4.15 3.82 -25.00
C GLU A 38 4.74 4.03 -23.61
N LEU A 39 4.28 5.05 -22.88
CA LEU A 39 4.72 5.30 -21.50
C LEU A 39 4.38 4.12 -20.58
N VAL A 40 3.15 3.62 -20.68
CA VAL A 40 2.65 2.51 -19.85
C VAL A 40 3.46 1.24 -20.10
N ARG A 41 3.82 0.93 -21.34
CA ARG A 41 4.57 -0.29 -21.67
C ARG A 41 6.04 -0.19 -21.29
N ASN A 42 6.66 0.97 -21.48
CA ASN A 42 8.11 1.09 -21.43
C ASN A 42 8.66 1.55 -20.08
N TYR A 43 7.82 2.03 -19.16
CA TYR A 43 8.26 2.56 -17.87
C TYR A 43 7.51 1.90 -16.69
N ASP A 44 8.18 1.76 -15.55
CA ASP A 44 7.56 1.36 -14.28
C ASP A 44 6.93 2.58 -13.61
N ILE A 45 5.71 2.90 -14.04
CA ILE A 45 4.90 4.01 -13.53
C ILE A 45 3.76 3.48 -12.66
N ASP A 46 3.38 4.26 -11.64
CA ASP A 46 2.23 3.95 -10.77
C ASP A 46 0.92 4.54 -11.29
N GLY A 47 1.00 5.53 -12.19
CA GLY A 47 -0.18 6.14 -12.76
C GLY A 47 0.08 7.05 -13.96
N ILE A 48 -0.99 7.30 -14.70
CA ILE A 48 -1.08 8.35 -15.72
C ILE A 48 -1.96 9.46 -15.16
N HIS A 49 -1.38 10.66 -15.08
CA HIS A 49 -2.08 11.87 -14.68
C HIS A 49 -2.23 12.80 -15.89
N PHE A 50 -3.46 13.06 -16.28
CA PHE A 50 -3.76 14.11 -17.25
C PHE A 50 -3.92 15.44 -16.52
N ASP A 51 -3.33 16.51 -17.05
CA ASP A 51 -3.84 17.83 -16.71
C ASP A 51 -5.29 17.98 -17.24
N PHE A 52 -5.90 19.15 -17.16
CA PHE A 52 -7.26 19.35 -17.67
C PHE A 52 -7.36 19.07 -19.19
N ILE A 53 -7.87 17.89 -19.56
CA ILE A 53 -8.16 17.48 -20.94
C ILE A 53 -9.31 18.33 -21.49
N ARG A 54 -9.12 18.97 -22.64
CA ARG A 54 -10.08 19.96 -23.15
C ARG A 54 -9.98 20.27 -24.64
N TYR A 55 -11.01 20.97 -25.12
CA TYR A 55 -10.89 21.87 -26.28
C TYR A 55 -10.39 23.26 -25.84
N PRO A 56 -9.85 24.07 -26.75
CA PRO A 56 -9.40 25.41 -26.40
C PRO A 56 -10.55 26.28 -25.87
N ASN A 57 -11.64 26.40 -26.65
CA ASN A 57 -12.83 27.21 -26.40
C ASN A 57 -13.97 26.80 -27.37
N PRO A 58 -15.20 27.32 -27.20
CA PRO A 58 -16.33 26.99 -28.06
C PRO A 58 -16.17 27.37 -29.54
N ASP A 59 -15.32 28.34 -29.86
CA ASP A 59 -15.04 28.82 -31.22
C ASP A 59 -13.96 27.98 -31.94
N PHE A 60 -13.57 26.81 -31.42
CA PHE A 60 -12.60 25.93 -32.07
C PHE A 60 -13.00 25.57 -33.53
N PRO A 61 -12.10 25.67 -34.53
CA PRO A 61 -12.46 25.56 -35.95
C PRO A 61 -12.45 24.10 -36.47
N ASP A 62 -13.33 23.29 -35.91
CA ASP A 62 -13.54 21.85 -36.20
C ASP A 62 -14.87 21.59 -36.94
N SER A 63 -15.41 22.57 -37.67
CA SER A 63 -16.69 22.44 -38.39
C SER A 63 -16.66 21.39 -39.51
N ASP A 64 -15.53 21.28 -40.20
CA ASP A 64 -15.27 20.24 -41.20
C ASP A 64 -15.23 18.84 -40.57
N THR A 65 -14.53 18.69 -39.44
CA THR A 65 -14.48 17.44 -38.69
C THR A 65 -15.86 17.07 -38.12
N TYR A 66 -16.61 18.05 -37.62
CA TYR A 66 -17.99 17.87 -37.17
C TYR A 66 -18.89 17.35 -38.30
N ALA A 67 -18.82 17.94 -39.49
CA ALA A 67 -19.62 17.52 -40.65
C ALA A 67 -19.37 16.06 -41.07
N LEU A 68 -18.14 15.57 -40.86
CA LEU A 68 -17.75 14.20 -41.19
C LEU A 68 -18.17 13.18 -40.12
N TYR A 69 -17.96 13.51 -38.84
CA TYR A 69 -18.00 12.50 -37.76
C TYR A 69 -19.17 12.64 -36.77
N ALA A 70 -19.99 13.68 -36.88
CA ALA A 70 -20.97 14.01 -35.82
C ALA A 70 -22.44 13.71 -36.15
N ARG A 71 -22.74 12.92 -37.20
CA ARG A 71 -24.11 12.67 -37.67
C ARG A 71 -25.06 12.10 -36.61
N GLU A 72 -24.52 11.35 -35.64
CA GLU A 72 -25.29 10.71 -34.56
C GLU A 72 -25.53 11.62 -33.34
N TYR A 73 -24.97 12.83 -33.32
CA TYR A 73 -25.00 13.70 -32.16
C TYR A 73 -26.07 14.78 -32.26
N PRO A 74 -26.75 15.11 -31.14
CA PRO A 74 -27.81 16.11 -31.15
C PRO A 74 -27.30 17.52 -31.42
N ASN A 75 -26.04 17.81 -31.06
CA ASN A 75 -25.39 19.08 -31.29
C ASN A 75 -23.85 18.94 -31.18
N LYS A 76 -23.15 20.02 -31.57
CA LYS A 76 -21.70 20.10 -31.57
C LYS A 76 -21.07 20.01 -30.18
N ASP A 77 -21.73 20.55 -29.16
CA ASP A 77 -21.17 20.54 -27.80
C ASP A 77 -21.19 19.13 -27.20
N GLU A 78 -22.26 18.37 -27.42
CA GLU A 78 -22.34 16.95 -27.02
C GLU A 78 -21.32 16.10 -27.80
N TRP A 79 -21.17 16.35 -29.10
CA TRP A 79 -20.13 15.68 -29.90
C TRP A 79 -18.72 15.95 -29.35
N ARG A 80 -18.41 17.21 -29.01
CA ARG A 80 -17.10 17.57 -28.44
C ARG A 80 -16.83 16.91 -27.10
N ARG A 81 -17.81 16.92 -26.18
CA ARG A 81 -17.71 16.18 -24.91
C ARG A 81 -17.44 14.71 -25.16
N GLU A 82 -18.21 14.10 -26.07
CA GLU A 82 -18.09 12.68 -26.35
C GLU A 82 -16.76 12.30 -27.01
N ASN A 83 -16.16 13.18 -27.81
CA ASN A 83 -14.82 12.94 -28.34
C ASN A 83 -13.76 12.77 -27.24
N ILE A 84 -13.85 13.57 -26.16
CA ILE A 84 -12.98 13.42 -24.99
C ILE A 84 -13.36 12.14 -24.23
N ASN A 85 -14.65 11.86 -24.04
CA ASN A 85 -15.11 10.65 -23.33
C ASN A 85 -14.63 9.36 -24.03
N LYS A 86 -14.71 9.30 -25.37
CA LYS A 86 -14.21 8.18 -26.19
C LYS A 86 -12.72 7.96 -25.97
N PHE A 87 -11.93 9.04 -25.92
CA PHE A 87 -10.50 8.97 -25.60
C PHE A 87 -10.25 8.45 -24.18
N VAL A 88 -10.90 9.05 -23.17
CA VAL A 88 -10.75 8.68 -21.76
C VAL A 88 -11.07 7.19 -21.53
N ARG A 89 -12.19 6.71 -22.09
CA ARG A 89 -12.56 5.29 -22.03
C ARG A 89 -11.49 4.40 -22.63
N ALA A 90 -11.09 4.69 -23.87
CA ALA A 90 -10.15 3.85 -24.60
C ALA A 90 -8.77 3.81 -23.95
N VAL A 91 -8.29 4.94 -23.43
CA VAL A 91 -7.03 4.99 -22.66
C VAL A 91 -7.14 4.14 -21.40
N TYR A 92 -8.18 4.36 -20.59
CA TYR A 92 -8.35 3.61 -19.34
C TYR A 92 -8.38 2.11 -19.61
N ASP A 93 -9.21 1.66 -20.54
CA ASP A 93 -9.37 0.24 -20.87
C ASP A 93 -8.07 -0.37 -21.41
N SER A 94 -7.32 0.40 -22.21
CA SER A 94 -6.01 -0.03 -22.72
C SER A 94 -4.97 -0.16 -21.60
N ILE A 95 -4.94 0.78 -20.66
CA ILE A 95 -4.04 0.75 -19.50
C ILE A 95 -4.37 -0.46 -18.63
N LYS A 96 -5.64 -0.61 -18.23
CA LYS A 96 -6.05 -1.69 -17.33
C LYS A 96 -5.82 -3.07 -17.92
N LYS A 97 -5.90 -3.22 -19.24
CA LYS A 97 -5.56 -4.48 -19.93
C LYS A 97 -4.07 -4.85 -19.85
N VAL A 98 -3.17 -3.86 -19.79
CA VAL A 98 -1.71 -4.10 -19.84
C VAL A 98 -1.08 -4.06 -18.45
N LYS A 99 -1.49 -3.12 -17.61
CA LYS A 99 -1.04 -2.95 -16.23
C LYS A 99 -2.24 -2.54 -15.36
N PRO A 100 -3.03 -3.50 -14.85
CA PRO A 100 -4.25 -3.23 -14.07
C PRO A 100 -4.06 -2.26 -12.90
N TRP A 101 -2.88 -2.33 -12.26
CA TRP A 101 -2.50 -1.49 -11.12
C TRP A 101 -2.19 -0.02 -11.47
N VAL A 102 -1.96 0.34 -12.74
CA VAL A 102 -1.62 1.72 -13.12
C VAL A 102 -2.84 2.61 -12.96
N LYS A 103 -2.77 3.57 -12.03
CA LYS A 103 -3.85 4.51 -11.70
C LYS A 103 -4.06 5.50 -12.85
N VAL A 104 -5.30 5.88 -13.12
CA VAL A 104 -5.62 6.91 -14.14
C VAL A 104 -6.38 8.04 -13.48
N GLY A 105 -5.87 9.26 -13.58
CA GLY A 105 -6.54 10.42 -13.03
C GLY A 105 -6.34 11.68 -13.86
N SER A 106 -7.09 12.73 -13.53
CA SER A 106 -6.93 14.03 -14.18
C SER A 106 -7.06 15.20 -13.21
N ALA A 107 -6.58 16.38 -13.61
CA ALA A 107 -6.79 17.64 -12.89
C ALA A 107 -7.86 18.50 -13.56
N PRO A 108 -9.16 18.18 -13.44
CA PRO A 108 -10.22 18.96 -14.11
C PRO A 108 -10.33 20.38 -13.56
N ILE A 109 -10.97 21.27 -14.32
CA ILE A 109 -11.29 22.62 -13.84
C ILE A 109 -12.23 22.55 -12.65
N GLY A 110 -11.93 23.33 -11.59
CA GLY A 110 -12.62 23.22 -10.31
C GLY A 110 -14.12 23.49 -10.35
N ILE A 111 -14.61 24.32 -11.28
CA ILE A 111 -16.05 24.54 -11.50
C ILE A 111 -16.51 23.62 -12.63
N TYR A 112 -17.18 22.52 -12.31
CA TYR A 112 -17.75 21.64 -13.32
C TYR A 112 -18.90 22.33 -14.09
N LYS A 113 -19.86 22.86 -13.34
CA LYS A 113 -20.94 23.76 -13.75
C LYS A 113 -21.13 24.80 -12.65
N ASN A 114 -21.74 25.94 -12.97
CA ASN A 114 -22.06 26.96 -11.97
C ASN A 114 -22.89 26.36 -10.82
N ILE A 115 -22.53 26.69 -9.59
CA ILE A 115 -23.22 26.29 -8.35
C ILE A 115 -23.87 27.52 -7.75
N CYS A 116 -25.14 27.35 -7.38
CA CYS A 116 -26.01 28.39 -6.87
C CYS A 116 -26.65 27.90 -5.57
N ASP A 117 -26.80 28.78 -4.60
CA ASP A 117 -27.44 28.51 -3.32
C ASP A 117 -28.91 28.97 -3.34
N SER A 118 -29.81 28.07 -2.98
CA SER A 118 -31.23 28.31 -2.80
C SER A 118 -31.59 28.06 -1.33
N SER A 119 -31.32 29.04 -0.47
CA SER A 119 -31.62 28.96 0.97
C SER A 119 -30.99 27.76 1.68
N GLY A 120 -29.71 27.48 1.39
CA GLY A 120 -28.94 26.38 1.96
C GLY A 120 -28.92 25.12 1.09
N VAL A 121 -29.61 25.12 -0.06
CA VAL A 121 -29.63 24.01 -1.02
C VAL A 121 -28.83 24.37 -2.27
N TYR A 122 -27.77 23.61 -2.54
CA TYR A 122 -26.95 23.84 -3.73
C TYR A 122 -27.58 23.21 -4.98
N ILE A 123 -27.76 24.04 -6.01
CA ILE A 123 -28.26 23.65 -7.33
C ILE A 123 -27.27 24.06 -8.43
N TYR A 124 -27.30 23.36 -9.55
CA TYR A 124 -26.47 23.68 -10.71
C TYR A 124 -27.21 24.54 -11.72
N SER A 125 -26.48 25.37 -12.46
CA SER A 125 -27.03 26.03 -13.64
C SER A 125 -27.57 25.01 -14.67
N THR A 126 -28.72 25.32 -15.26
CA THR A 126 -29.28 24.59 -16.39
C THR A 126 -28.61 25.03 -17.69
N ASN A 127 -28.35 24.08 -18.61
CA ASN A 127 -27.84 24.34 -19.97
C ASN A 127 -26.64 25.29 -20.05
N CYS A 128 -25.66 25.15 -19.16
CA CYS A 128 -24.44 25.97 -19.18
C CYS A 128 -24.67 27.48 -18.97
N GLY A 129 -25.85 27.86 -18.47
CA GLY A 129 -26.25 29.25 -18.26
C GLY A 129 -25.87 29.83 -16.90
N SER A 130 -26.47 30.97 -16.60
CA SER A 130 -26.38 31.63 -15.30
C SER A 130 -27.16 30.88 -14.21
N CYS A 131 -26.95 31.27 -12.96
CA CYS A 131 -27.77 30.78 -11.86
C CYS A 131 -29.26 31.08 -12.07
N PRO A 132 -30.18 30.14 -11.75
CA PRO A 132 -31.61 30.38 -11.82
C PRO A 132 -32.04 31.59 -10.96
N GLY A 133 -33.08 32.29 -11.38
CA GLY A 133 -33.65 33.40 -10.61
C GLY A 133 -34.06 32.98 -9.21
N GLY A 134 -33.81 33.83 -8.21
CA GLY A 134 -34.09 33.53 -6.80
C GLY A 134 -32.98 32.74 -6.08
N THR A 135 -31.86 32.46 -6.75
CA THR A 135 -30.69 31.80 -6.13
C THR A 135 -29.48 32.73 -6.06
N THR A 136 -28.54 32.42 -5.15
CA THR A 136 -27.29 33.16 -4.97
C THR A 136 -26.12 32.41 -5.61
N PRO A 137 -25.39 33.00 -6.57
CA PRO A 137 -24.17 32.39 -7.12
C PRO A 137 -23.12 32.16 -6.03
N VAL A 138 -22.65 30.91 -5.87
CA VAL A 138 -21.61 30.56 -4.86
C VAL A 138 -20.33 30.01 -5.49
N ALA A 139 -20.41 29.40 -6.66
CA ALA A 139 -19.25 29.05 -7.47
C ALA A 139 -19.58 29.20 -8.95
N THR A 140 -19.14 30.31 -9.55
CA THR A 140 -19.41 30.62 -10.97
C THR A 140 -18.16 31.11 -11.67
N GLY A 141 -18.13 31.01 -12.99
CA GLY A 141 -17.00 31.44 -13.80
C GLY A 141 -16.73 30.49 -14.96
N TRP A 142 -15.47 30.11 -15.14
CA TRP A 142 -15.06 29.21 -16.22
C TRP A 142 -15.47 27.77 -15.91
N GLN A 143 -16.42 27.23 -16.68
CA GLN A 143 -17.08 25.95 -16.40
C GLN A 143 -16.47 24.82 -17.24
N ALA A 144 -16.03 23.74 -16.59
CA ALA A 144 -15.43 22.59 -17.26
C ALA A 144 -16.34 22.00 -18.34
N TYR A 145 -17.60 21.71 -17.99
CA TYR A 145 -18.55 21.04 -18.89
C TYR A 145 -18.90 21.88 -20.13
N CYS A 146 -18.88 23.21 -19.97
CA CYS A 146 -19.49 24.15 -20.90
C CYS A 146 -18.46 24.91 -21.73
N SER A 147 -17.45 25.46 -21.08
CA SER A 147 -16.47 26.33 -21.72
C SER A 147 -15.45 25.53 -22.51
N ILE A 148 -15.17 24.29 -22.08
CA ILE A 148 -14.05 23.49 -22.60
C ILE A 148 -14.39 22.01 -22.84
N TYR A 149 -15.68 21.66 -22.76
CA TYR A 149 -16.24 20.33 -23.03
C TYR A 149 -15.67 19.19 -22.18
N GLN A 150 -15.24 19.52 -20.96
CA GLN A 150 -14.69 18.58 -20.00
C GLN A 150 -15.82 17.98 -19.13
N ASP A 151 -16.36 16.84 -19.56
CA ASP A 151 -17.38 16.08 -18.84
C ASP A 151 -16.75 15.14 -17.77
N SER A 152 -15.94 15.71 -16.89
CA SER A 152 -15.08 14.93 -16.00
C SER A 152 -15.82 14.15 -14.92
N ARG A 153 -17.03 14.58 -14.53
CA ARG A 153 -17.88 13.81 -13.62
C ARG A 153 -18.35 12.50 -14.25
N ARG A 154 -18.65 12.51 -15.55
CA ARG A 154 -18.99 11.29 -16.29
C ARG A 154 -17.85 10.27 -16.28
N TRP A 155 -16.60 10.73 -16.30
CA TRP A 155 -15.43 9.82 -16.25
C TRP A 155 -15.34 9.07 -14.91
N LEU A 156 -15.68 9.73 -13.79
CA LEU A 156 -15.78 9.06 -12.48
C LEU A 156 -16.97 8.12 -12.42
N MET A 157 -18.15 8.60 -12.86
CA MET A 157 -19.39 7.82 -12.88
C MET A 157 -19.26 6.52 -13.69
N GLU A 158 -18.56 6.56 -14.83
CA GLU A 158 -18.32 5.39 -15.69
C GLU A 158 -17.14 4.53 -15.19
N GLY A 159 -16.46 4.94 -14.11
CA GLY A 159 -15.30 4.23 -13.57
C GLY A 159 -14.07 4.27 -14.49
N LYS A 160 -13.96 5.29 -15.35
CA LYS A 160 -12.87 5.45 -16.34
C LYS A 160 -11.77 6.39 -15.87
N HIS A 161 -11.86 6.83 -14.62
CA HIS A 161 -10.82 7.48 -13.85
C HIS A 161 -10.89 6.93 -12.42
N ASP A 162 -9.73 6.71 -11.83
CA ASP A 162 -9.56 6.23 -10.47
C ASP A 162 -9.58 7.40 -9.47
N TYR A 163 -9.16 8.59 -9.90
CA TYR A 163 -9.20 9.80 -9.09
C TYR A 163 -9.33 11.06 -9.93
N HIS A 164 -9.79 12.14 -9.30
CA HIS A 164 -9.65 13.50 -9.82
C HIS A 164 -8.92 14.40 -8.85
N SER A 165 -8.18 15.35 -9.42
CA SER A 165 -7.49 16.42 -8.71
C SER A 165 -8.02 17.79 -9.16
N PRO A 166 -9.28 18.15 -8.85
CA PRO A 166 -9.89 19.37 -9.36
C PRO A 166 -9.09 20.62 -8.97
N GLN A 167 -8.92 21.54 -9.93
CA GLN A 167 -8.20 22.79 -9.76
C GLN A 167 -9.04 23.81 -8.99
N ILE A 168 -9.06 23.70 -7.66
CA ILE A 168 -9.83 24.56 -6.75
C ILE A 168 -8.93 25.72 -6.31
N TYR A 169 -8.68 26.64 -7.25
CA TYR A 169 -7.66 27.68 -7.14
C TYR A 169 -8.16 28.99 -6.52
N TRP A 170 -9.15 28.88 -5.64
CA TRP A 170 -9.77 29.98 -4.91
C TRP A 170 -9.50 29.84 -3.42
N ASP A 171 -9.62 30.95 -2.69
CA ASP A 171 -9.46 30.95 -1.24
C ASP A 171 -10.71 30.41 -0.53
N ILE A 172 -10.59 30.20 0.77
CA ILE A 172 -11.68 29.72 1.62
C ILE A 172 -12.78 30.76 1.86
N GLU A 173 -12.47 32.05 1.76
CA GLU A 173 -13.37 33.15 2.18
C GLU A 173 -14.26 33.66 1.04
N SER A 174 -13.72 33.74 -0.18
CA SER A 174 -14.34 34.41 -1.32
C SER A 174 -15.02 33.43 -2.26
N ASN A 175 -16.12 33.86 -2.90
CA ASN A 175 -16.69 33.09 -4.01
C ASN A 175 -15.77 33.17 -5.24
N PRO A 176 -15.57 32.08 -6.00
CA PRO A 176 -15.94 30.68 -5.72
C PRO A 176 -15.26 30.09 -4.48
N LYS A 177 -16.02 29.62 -3.49
CA LYS A 177 -15.42 29.17 -2.22
C LYS A 177 -14.78 27.80 -2.35
N PHE A 178 -13.56 27.68 -1.82
CA PHE A 178 -12.84 26.41 -1.76
C PHE A 178 -13.67 25.29 -1.12
N ASN A 179 -14.30 25.55 0.03
CA ASN A 179 -15.07 24.54 0.76
C ASN A 179 -16.31 24.03 -0.01
N VAL A 180 -17.01 24.92 -0.72
CA VAL A 180 -18.15 24.57 -1.57
C VAL A 180 -17.70 23.66 -2.70
N LEU A 181 -16.58 23.98 -3.34
CA LEU A 181 -16.05 23.21 -4.45
C LEU A 181 -15.52 21.84 -4.03
N VAL A 182 -14.76 21.74 -2.93
CA VAL A 182 -14.28 20.42 -2.46
C VAL A 182 -15.46 19.51 -2.10
N ARG A 183 -16.48 20.06 -1.42
CA ARG A 183 -17.70 19.31 -1.08
C ARG A 183 -18.48 18.88 -2.32
N ASP A 184 -18.59 19.77 -3.30
CA ASP A 184 -19.24 19.47 -4.58
C ASP A 184 -18.54 18.30 -5.30
N TRP A 185 -17.20 18.33 -5.40
CA TRP A 185 -16.44 17.23 -5.99
C TRP A 185 -16.57 15.94 -5.21
N LYS A 186 -16.53 15.99 -3.86
CA LYS A 186 -16.69 14.80 -3.03
C LYS A 186 -18.07 14.16 -3.19
N ASN A 187 -19.13 14.97 -3.21
CA ASN A 187 -20.51 14.51 -3.43
C ASN A 187 -20.72 13.90 -4.82
N ASN A 188 -19.93 14.31 -5.81
CA ASN A 188 -19.97 13.81 -7.18
C ASN A 188 -18.76 12.92 -7.51
N SER A 189 -18.20 12.25 -6.49
CA SER A 189 -17.02 11.39 -6.64
C SER A 189 -17.34 10.02 -7.23
N TYR A 190 -18.60 9.58 -7.14
CA TYR A 190 -19.04 8.23 -7.56
C TYR A 190 -18.18 7.11 -6.97
N GLY A 191 -17.73 7.27 -5.72
CA GLY A 191 -16.90 6.29 -5.02
C GLY A 191 -15.43 6.27 -5.49
N ARG A 192 -14.97 7.30 -6.20
CA ARG A 192 -13.57 7.51 -6.60
C ARG A 192 -12.89 8.56 -5.72
N HIS A 193 -11.56 8.60 -5.76
CA HIS A 193 -10.81 9.53 -4.92
C HIS A 193 -10.85 10.96 -5.47
N ILE A 194 -10.96 11.93 -4.56
CA ILE A 194 -10.86 13.36 -4.84
C ILE A 194 -9.68 13.92 -4.07
N TYR A 195 -8.74 14.51 -4.81
CA TYR A 195 -7.61 15.24 -4.24
C TYR A 195 -7.79 16.74 -4.51
N ALA A 196 -8.07 17.54 -3.48
CA ALA A 196 -8.30 18.97 -3.68
C ALA A 196 -7.04 19.67 -4.23
N GLY A 197 -7.13 20.23 -5.44
CA GLY A 197 -6.02 20.92 -6.08
C GLY A 197 -5.91 22.37 -5.59
N SER A 198 -4.87 22.65 -4.81
CA SER A 198 -4.59 23.96 -4.22
C SER A 198 -3.61 24.78 -5.05
N ALA A 199 -3.92 26.06 -5.24
CA ALA A 199 -3.08 27.02 -5.94
C ALA A 199 -1.96 27.59 -5.06
N ALA A 200 -1.05 26.74 -4.57
CA ALA A 200 0.05 27.17 -3.71
C ALA A 200 0.88 28.34 -4.31
N TYR A 201 0.94 28.48 -5.63
CA TYR A 201 1.58 29.61 -6.30
C TYR A 201 0.99 30.98 -5.94
N ARG A 202 -0.28 31.05 -5.52
CA ARG A 202 -0.94 32.29 -5.09
C ARG A 202 -0.38 32.87 -3.80
N MET A 203 0.47 32.13 -3.08
CA MET A 203 1.27 32.69 -1.98
C MET A 203 2.36 33.67 -2.47
N ALA A 204 2.76 33.62 -3.74
CA ALA A 204 3.75 34.52 -4.29
C ALA A 204 3.23 35.97 -4.35
N SER A 205 4.13 36.92 -4.16
CA SER A 205 3.78 38.33 -4.22
C SER A 205 3.37 38.78 -5.61
N GLY A 206 2.30 39.58 -5.68
CA GLY A 206 1.70 40.01 -6.94
C GLY A 206 0.85 38.94 -7.64
N SER A 207 0.65 37.77 -7.00
CA SER A 207 -0.31 36.76 -7.45
C SER A 207 -1.60 36.84 -6.63
N GLY A 208 -1.67 36.14 -5.49
CA GLY A 208 -2.76 36.27 -4.52
C GLY A 208 -2.29 36.74 -3.15
N ASP A 209 -0.96 36.83 -2.94
CA ASP A 209 -0.33 37.16 -1.66
C ASP A 209 -0.80 36.33 -0.45
N TRP A 210 -1.37 35.14 -0.69
CA TRP A 210 -1.87 34.24 0.35
C TRP A 210 -0.79 33.92 1.40
N SER A 211 -1.17 33.86 2.68
CA SER A 211 -0.32 33.36 3.75
C SER A 211 -0.24 31.83 3.69
N ALA A 212 0.74 31.24 4.38
CA ALA A 212 0.78 29.78 4.56
C ALA A 212 -0.47 29.25 5.29
N SER A 213 -1.09 30.05 6.16
CA SER A 213 -2.30 29.67 6.89
C SER A 213 -3.50 29.40 5.98
N GLU A 214 -3.60 30.08 4.83
CA GLU A 214 -4.62 29.78 3.82
C GLU A 214 -4.50 28.33 3.32
N ILE A 215 -3.28 27.91 2.97
CA ILE A 215 -3.02 26.54 2.49
C ILE A 215 -3.29 25.52 3.59
N LEU A 216 -2.92 25.82 4.84
CA LEU A 216 -3.21 24.94 5.98
C LEU A 216 -4.73 24.80 6.21
N ALA A 217 -5.48 25.90 6.09
CA ALA A 217 -6.93 25.88 6.22
C ALA A 217 -7.63 25.12 5.08
N GLN A 218 -7.09 25.17 3.85
CA GLN A 218 -7.56 24.36 2.74
C GLN A 218 -7.34 22.85 2.98
N ILE A 219 -6.21 22.47 3.58
CA ILE A 219 -5.95 21.07 3.97
C ILE A 219 -6.93 20.62 5.05
N ASP A 220 -7.14 21.45 6.09
CA ASP A 220 -8.07 21.16 7.17
C ASP A 220 -9.51 21.04 6.62
N THR A 221 -9.94 21.95 5.75
CA THR A 221 -11.24 21.90 5.05
C THR A 221 -11.41 20.62 4.23
N THR A 222 -10.36 20.20 3.53
CA THR A 222 -10.39 18.98 2.70
C THR A 222 -10.61 17.73 3.55
N ARG A 223 -9.99 17.69 4.74
CA ARG A 223 -10.19 16.62 5.73
C ARG A 223 -11.58 16.64 6.32
N ASP A 224 -12.09 17.81 6.68
CA ASP A 224 -13.45 17.96 7.24
C ASP A 224 -14.53 17.51 6.25
N VAL A 225 -14.29 17.69 4.95
CA VAL A 225 -15.18 17.19 3.88
C VAL A 225 -15.02 15.67 3.65
N GLY A 226 -13.93 15.07 4.11
CA GLY A 226 -13.64 13.65 3.89
C GLY A 226 -13.14 13.33 2.48
N ALA A 227 -12.50 14.28 1.80
CA ALA A 227 -11.79 14.03 0.55
C ALA A 227 -10.40 13.43 0.84
N GLU A 228 -9.89 12.60 -0.09
CA GLU A 228 -8.77 11.69 0.15
C GLU A 228 -7.39 12.36 0.19
N GLY A 229 -7.31 13.66 -0.13
CA GLY A 229 -6.05 14.40 -0.01
C GLY A 229 -6.02 15.70 -0.78
N ASN A 230 -4.81 16.23 -0.96
CA ASN A 230 -4.56 17.52 -1.61
C ASN A 230 -3.46 17.39 -2.66
N THR A 231 -3.53 18.19 -3.72
CA THR A 231 -2.42 18.43 -4.64
C THR A 231 -2.06 19.92 -4.61
N PHE A 232 -0.80 20.25 -4.94
CA PHE A 232 -0.32 21.64 -4.88
C PHE A 232 0.29 22.04 -6.21
N PHE A 233 -0.29 23.05 -6.85
CA PHE A 233 0.33 23.68 -8.02
C PHE A 233 1.20 24.85 -7.56
N ARG A 234 2.52 24.74 -7.56
CA ARG A 234 3.38 23.61 -8.00
C ARG A 234 4.48 23.38 -6.97
N TYR A 235 5.33 22.37 -7.16
CA TYR A 235 6.42 22.03 -6.23
C TYR A 235 7.22 23.25 -5.74
N LYS A 236 7.65 24.13 -6.64
CA LYS A 236 8.40 25.36 -6.29
C LYS A 236 7.63 26.27 -5.31
N SER A 237 6.31 26.29 -5.39
CA SER A 237 5.46 27.11 -4.53
C SER A 237 5.45 26.62 -3.07
N LEU A 238 5.80 25.35 -2.81
CA LEU A 238 5.89 24.80 -1.46
C LEU A 238 7.07 25.40 -0.66
N LEU A 239 8.06 25.97 -1.36
CA LEU A 239 9.21 26.65 -0.76
C LEU A 239 8.87 28.08 -0.28
N LEU A 240 7.66 28.58 -0.57
CA LEU A 240 7.25 29.93 -0.19
C LEU A 240 6.79 29.97 1.26
N LYS A 241 7.08 31.11 1.92
CA LYS A 241 6.50 31.50 3.22
C LYS A 241 6.58 30.41 4.31
N GLY A 242 7.64 29.58 4.29
CA GLY A 242 7.85 28.52 5.27
C GLY A 242 6.78 27.41 5.26
N LEU A 243 6.09 27.19 4.13
CA LEU A 243 5.00 26.22 4.06
C LEU A 243 5.48 24.78 4.34
N ILE A 244 6.59 24.34 3.75
CA ILE A 244 7.12 22.97 4.00
C ILE A 244 7.38 22.72 5.48
N ASP A 245 8.01 23.65 6.19
CA ASP A 245 8.26 23.50 7.62
C ASP A 245 6.95 23.51 8.41
N SER A 246 6.00 24.36 8.03
CA SER A 246 4.66 24.36 8.63
C SER A 246 3.94 23.03 8.45
N LEU A 247 4.03 22.41 7.27
CA LEU A 247 3.42 21.13 6.98
C LEU A 247 4.08 20.00 7.78
N LYS A 248 5.42 19.93 7.78
CA LYS A 248 6.20 18.93 8.53
C LYS A 248 5.99 19.00 10.04
N ASN A 249 5.78 20.20 10.58
CA ASN A 249 5.57 20.38 12.02
C ASN A 249 4.09 20.31 12.43
N SER A 250 3.16 20.19 11.48
CA SER A 250 1.73 20.13 11.77
C SER A 250 0.96 19.07 10.95
N ARG A 251 0.43 19.43 9.78
CA ARG A 251 -0.59 18.64 9.07
C ARG A 251 -0.02 17.37 8.43
N TYR A 252 1.24 17.37 8.04
CA TYR A 252 1.95 16.21 7.46
C TYR A 252 3.15 15.82 8.33
N ARG A 253 2.93 15.81 9.65
CA ARG A 253 3.96 15.47 10.64
C ARG A 253 4.36 14.00 10.63
N TYR A 254 3.40 13.11 10.40
CA TYR A 254 3.61 11.67 10.35
C TYR A 254 3.64 11.21 8.90
N TYR A 255 4.32 10.09 8.64
CA TYR A 255 4.15 9.36 7.39
C TYR A 255 2.68 9.05 7.17
N ALA A 256 2.27 8.90 5.90
CA ALA A 256 0.91 8.54 5.55
C ALA A 256 0.96 7.52 4.42
N PHE A 257 0.04 6.55 4.48
CA PHE A 257 -0.15 5.61 3.39
C PHE A 257 -0.95 6.26 2.26
N ILE A 258 -0.74 5.73 1.06
CA ILE A 258 -1.62 6.03 -0.06
C ILE A 258 -2.91 5.23 0.18
N HIS A 259 -4.05 5.91 0.14
CA HIS A 259 -5.35 5.23 0.30
C HIS A 259 -5.51 4.13 -0.77
N PRO A 260 -5.92 2.91 -0.36
CA PRO A 260 -6.19 1.82 -1.30
C PRO A 260 -7.32 2.19 -2.24
N MET A 261 -7.39 1.55 -3.40
CA MET A 261 -8.43 1.76 -4.41
C MET A 261 -9.20 0.44 -4.62
N PRO A 262 -10.22 0.14 -3.78
CA PRO A 262 -10.89 -1.17 -3.76
C PRO A 262 -11.54 -1.61 -5.08
N TRP A 263 -11.72 -0.69 -6.02
CA TRP A 263 -12.24 -0.99 -7.36
C TRP A 263 -11.16 -1.43 -8.36
N LEU A 264 -9.88 -1.29 -8.01
CA LEU A 264 -8.76 -1.86 -8.75
C LEU A 264 -8.34 -3.19 -8.16
N ASP A 265 -8.24 -3.24 -6.84
CA ASP A 265 -7.89 -4.43 -6.08
C ASP A 265 -8.42 -4.30 -4.65
N ASN A 266 -9.00 -5.38 -4.14
CA ASN A 266 -9.57 -5.49 -2.80
C ASN A 266 -9.07 -6.73 -2.05
N ILE A 267 -8.01 -7.36 -2.52
CA ILE A 267 -7.36 -8.50 -1.89
C ILE A 267 -6.13 -7.98 -1.16
N ASN A 268 -6.11 -8.18 0.15
CA ASN A 268 -4.93 -7.80 0.92
C ASN A 268 -3.82 -8.86 0.74
N PRO A 269 -2.54 -8.46 0.75
CA PRO A 269 -1.45 -9.40 0.83
C PRO A 269 -1.50 -10.20 2.14
N ASN A 270 -0.87 -11.38 2.14
CA ASN A 270 -0.68 -12.15 3.37
C ASN A 270 0.28 -11.42 4.33
N PRO A 271 0.14 -11.65 5.66
CA PRO A 271 1.02 -11.04 6.65
C PRO A 271 2.46 -11.57 6.54
N PRO A 272 3.48 -10.74 6.87
CA PRO A 272 4.84 -11.22 7.07
C PRO A 272 4.88 -12.28 8.17
N VAL A 273 5.76 -13.27 8.01
CA VAL A 273 5.87 -14.40 8.94
C VAL A 273 7.16 -14.32 9.75
N ASN A 274 7.23 -15.04 10.87
CA ASN A 274 8.47 -15.22 11.65
C ASN A 274 9.20 -13.90 11.96
N LEU A 275 8.48 -12.84 12.34
CA LEU A 275 9.09 -11.61 12.81
C LEU A 275 9.92 -11.93 14.06
N THR A 276 11.19 -11.55 14.04
CA THR A 276 12.14 -11.67 15.14
C THR A 276 12.76 -10.32 15.46
N LEU A 277 13.22 -10.16 16.71
CA LEU A 277 13.88 -8.96 17.18
C LEU A 277 15.25 -9.33 17.78
N ARG A 278 16.32 -8.74 17.26
CA ARG A 278 17.69 -8.93 17.73
C ARG A 278 18.21 -7.64 18.33
N LYS A 279 18.60 -7.66 19.62
CA LYS A 279 19.27 -6.53 20.26
C LYS A 279 20.69 -6.37 19.69
N ILE A 280 20.99 -5.22 19.09
CA ILE A 280 22.35 -4.84 18.66
C ILE A 280 23.07 -4.08 19.78
N SER A 281 22.37 -3.11 20.39
CA SER A 281 22.83 -2.39 21.57
C SER A 281 21.65 -1.91 22.41
N ASP A 282 21.88 -1.18 23.50
CA ASP A 282 20.81 -0.75 24.42
C ASP A 282 19.67 0.02 23.77
N LYS A 283 19.94 0.72 22.67
CA LYS A 283 18.92 1.47 21.92
C LYS A 283 18.70 0.99 20.49
N ASN A 284 19.46 0.02 20.00
CA ASN A 284 19.37 -0.41 18.60
C ASN A 284 18.92 -1.86 18.52
N PHE A 285 17.85 -2.09 17.76
CA PHE A 285 17.26 -3.40 17.56
C PHE A 285 17.06 -3.65 16.08
N GLU A 286 17.44 -4.83 15.62
CA GLU A 286 17.21 -5.30 14.27
C GLU A 286 15.96 -6.18 14.25
N LEU A 287 15.01 -5.80 13.42
CA LEU A 287 13.85 -6.60 13.06
C LEU A 287 14.19 -7.41 11.82
N VAL A 288 13.85 -8.70 11.83
CA VAL A 288 13.96 -9.59 10.66
C VAL A 288 12.67 -10.37 10.53
N TRP A 289 12.11 -10.45 9.32
CA TRP A 289 10.88 -11.19 9.03
C TRP A 289 11.03 -12.06 7.79
N GLY A 290 10.16 -13.06 7.66
CA GLY A 290 9.99 -13.87 6.47
C GLY A 290 9.04 -13.23 5.48
N VAL A 291 9.26 -13.53 4.20
CA VAL A 291 8.38 -13.10 3.10
C VAL A 291 7.01 -13.79 3.26
N PRO A 292 5.89 -13.07 3.11
CA PRO A 292 4.57 -13.67 3.11
C PRO A 292 4.40 -14.73 2.01
N GLU A 293 3.51 -15.68 2.24
CA GLU A 293 3.04 -16.56 1.17
C GLU A 293 2.32 -15.73 0.09
N THR A 294 2.42 -16.18 -1.17
CA THR A 294 1.77 -15.51 -2.29
C THR A 294 0.25 -15.46 -2.10
N PRO A 295 -0.40 -14.28 -2.21
CA PRO A 295 -1.85 -14.14 -2.09
C PRO A 295 -2.60 -14.76 -3.28
N ALA A 296 -3.92 -14.83 -3.19
CA ALA A 296 -4.78 -15.55 -4.14
C ALA A 296 -4.78 -14.97 -5.58
N ASP A 297 -4.53 -13.67 -5.70
CA ASP A 297 -4.38 -12.93 -6.95
C ASP A 297 -2.94 -12.92 -7.50
N ALA A 298 -2.02 -13.58 -6.78
CA ALA A 298 -0.59 -13.63 -7.07
C ALA A 298 0.13 -12.27 -7.04
N ASP A 299 -0.45 -11.27 -6.37
CA ASP A 299 0.18 -9.97 -6.21
C ASP A 299 1.42 -10.05 -5.31
N THR A 300 2.40 -9.21 -5.63
CA THR A 300 3.69 -9.19 -4.93
C THR A 300 3.72 -8.12 -3.86
N VAL A 301 4.38 -8.41 -2.75
CA VAL A 301 4.69 -7.40 -1.73
C VAL A 301 5.55 -6.30 -2.34
N ARG A 302 5.03 -5.07 -2.30
CA ARG A 302 5.72 -3.87 -2.75
C ARG A 302 6.41 -3.13 -1.61
N TYR A 303 5.80 -3.07 -0.43
CA TYR A 303 6.38 -2.43 0.75
C TYR A 303 6.13 -3.23 2.01
N TYR A 304 6.95 -3.01 3.03
CA TYR A 304 6.64 -3.38 4.42
C TYR A 304 6.53 -2.13 5.27
N ALA A 305 5.53 -2.08 6.15
CA ALA A 305 5.42 -1.06 7.18
C ALA A 305 5.80 -1.65 8.53
N ILE A 306 6.65 -0.93 9.26
CA ILE A 306 7.14 -1.31 10.58
C ILE A 306 6.46 -0.43 11.61
N TYR A 307 5.72 -1.07 12.52
CA TYR A 307 5.04 -0.38 13.61
C TYR A 307 5.73 -0.65 14.95
N ARG A 308 5.73 0.35 15.82
CA ARG A 308 6.25 0.30 17.18
C ARG A 308 5.29 0.99 18.13
N SER A 309 4.96 0.34 19.24
CA SER A 309 4.14 0.93 20.30
C SER A 309 4.69 0.63 21.70
N GLU A 310 4.38 1.49 22.67
CA GLU A 310 4.63 1.22 24.10
C GLU A 310 3.54 0.33 24.72
N THR A 311 2.46 0.07 23.97
CA THR A 311 1.32 -0.76 24.39
C THR A 311 1.16 -1.97 23.49
N SER A 312 0.61 -3.05 24.04
CA SER A 312 0.23 -4.26 23.30
C SER A 312 -1.28 -4.50 23.41
N PRO A 313 -1.97 -4.90 22.32
CA PRO A 313 -1.45 -5.08 20.96
C PRO A 313 -1.02 -3.77 20.31
N VAL A 314 -0.08 -3.84 19.35
CA VAL A 314 0.28 -2.69 18.52
C VAL A 314 -0.91 -2.31 17.63
N ASP A 315 -1.42 -1.09 17.78
CA ASP A 315 -2.49 -0.57 16.92
C ASP A 315 -1.89 -0.02 15.62
N ILE A 316 -2.08 -0.75 14.52
CA ILE A 316 -1.61 -0.35 13.19
C ILE A 316 -2.46 0.79 12.59
N ASN A 317 -3.62 1.11 13.17
CA ASN A 317 -4.46 2.23 12.72
C ASN A 317 -4.04 3.58 13.34
N ASP A 318 -3.25 3.59 14.42
CA ASP A 318 -2.63 4.81 14.91
C ASP A 318 -1.30 5.06 14.19
N ILE A 319 -1.33 6.01 13.25
CA ILE A 319 -0.17 6.37 12.42
C ILE A 319 1.06 6.81 13.23
N LYS A 320 0.90 7.18 14.50
CA LYS A 320 2.03 7.49 15.40
C LYS A 320 2.89 6.26 15.70
N ASN A 321 2.32 5.06 15.56
CA ASN A 321 3.04 3.81 15.72
C ASN A 321 3.88 3.49 14.47
N LEU A 322 3.63 4.11 13.31
CA LEU A 322 4.41 3.87 12.10
C LEU A 322 5.82 4.46 12.22
N VAL A 323 6.84 3.58 12.21
CA VAL A 323 8.25 3.96 12.32
C VAL A 323 8.87 4.15 10.95
N ALA A 324 8.61 3.21 10.04
CA ALA A 324 9.21 3.21 8.71
C ALA A 324 8.37 2.44 7.71
N VAL A 325 8.55 2.78 6.43
CA VAL A 325 8.11 1.99 5.29
C VAL A 325 9.35 1.64 4.46
N VAL A 326 9.55 0.37 4.15
CA VAL A 326 10.69 -0.13 3.38
C VAL A 326 10.23 -0.85 2.12
N GLU A 327 11.06 -0.85 1.08
CA GLU A 327 10.82 -1.62 -0.16
C GLU A 327 10.63 -3.11 0.14
N GLY A 328 9.73 -3.76 -0.61
CA GLY A 328 9.33 -5.17 -0.40
C GLY A 328 10.44 -6.19 -0.62
N THR A 329 11.57 -5.79 -1.21
CA THR A 329 12.78 -6.62 -1.31
C THR A 329 13.59 -6.64 -0.01
N ARG A 330 13.28 -5.79 0.96
CA ARG A 330 13.93 -5.77 2.28
C ARG A 330 13.15 -6.63 3.27
N ILE A 331 13.87 -7.53 3.94
CA ILE A 331 13.32 -8.41 4.98
C ILE A 331 13.84 -8.09 6.39
N SER A 332 14.52 -6.94 6.53
CA SER A 332 15.02 -6.45 7.81
C SER A 332 15.00 -4.93 7.91
N PHE A 333 14.94 -4.44 9.14
CA PHE A 333 15.00 -3.02 9.47
C PHE A 333 15.65 -2.82 10.85
N THR A 334 16.56 -1.84 10.96
CA THR A 334 17.14 -1.46 12.25
C THR A 334 16.44 -0.24 12.78
N ASP A 335 15.84 -0.38 13.95
CA ASP A 335 15.20 0.72 14.68
C ASP A 335 16.08 1.18 15.85
N GLN A 336 16.07 2.50 16.08
CA GLN A 336 16.65 3.11 17.26
C GLN A 336 15.53 3.57 18.20
N ILE A 337 15.40 2.91 19.35
CA ILE A 337 14.37 3.27 20.35
C ILE A 337 14.73 4.57 21.07
N PRO A 338 13.74 5.42 21.39
CA PRO A 338 14.01 6.71 22.02
C PRO A 338 14.44 6.55 23.49
N ASP A 339 13.82 5.62 24.22
CA ASP A 339 14.02 5.43 25.65
C ASP A 339 14.27 3.95 26.00
N ALA A 340 15.50 3.61 26.40
CA ALA A 340 15.89 2.24 26.74
C ALA A 340 15.23 1.72 28.05
N SER A 341 14.61 2.59 28.84
CA SER A 341 13.88 2.19 30.05
C SER A 341 12.47 1.65 29.75
N LYS A 342 11.99 1.84 28.52
CA LYS A 342 10.66 1.44 28.10
C LYS A 342 10.66 0.15 27.30
N ILE A 343 9.53 -0.53 27.37
CA ILE A 343 9.23 -1.70 26.54
C ILE A 343 8.56 -1.22 25.27
N TYR A 344 9.02 -1.72 24.13
CA TYR A 344 8.39 -1.49 22.84
C TYR A 344 7.96 -2.80 22.23
N TYR A 345 6.77 -2.81 21.64
CA TYR A 345 6.20 -3.90 20.88
C TYR A 345 6.25 -3.54 19.39
N TYR A 346 6.55 -4.54 18.55
CA TYR A 346 6.64 -4.37 17.11
C TYR A 346 5.78 -5.39 16.38
N VAL A 347 5.22 -4.92 15.27
CA VAL A 347 4.62 -5.75 14.22
C VAL A 347 5.06 -5.21 12.86
N VAL A 348 5.04 -6.06 11.85
CA VAL A 348 5.28 -5.67 10.46
C VAL A 348 4.06 -6.06 9.62
N THR A 349 3.63 -5.18 8.72
CA THR A 349 2.62 -5.47 7.71
C THR A 349 3.24 -5.40 6.32
N ALA A 350 2.61 -6.06 5.35
CA ALA A 350 2.96 -6.01 3.94
C ALA A 350 1.94 -5.14 3.18
N PHE A 351 2.41 -4.43 2.16
CA PHE A 351 1.60 -3.70 1.20
C PHE A 351 1.86 -4.23 -0.20
N ASP A 352 0.82 -4.40 -1.00
CA ASP A 352 0.92 -4.64 -2.44
C ASP A 352 1.16 -3.34 -3.24
N LYS A 353 1.12 -3.42 -4.57
CA LYS A 353 1.35 -2.26 -5.46
C LYS A 353 0.21 -1.24 -5.44
N LEU A 354 -0.99 -1.63 -5.01
CA LEU A 354 -2.17 -0.78 -4.88
C LEU A 354 -2.39 -0.27 -3.45
N HIS A 355 -1.47 -0.61 -2.54
CA HIS A 355 -1.44 -0.22 -1.14
C HIS A 355 -2.55 -0.86 -0.28
N ASN A 356 -3.02 -2.06 -0.62
CA ASN A 356 -3.77 -2.83 0.35
C ASN A 356 -2.80 -3.39 1.40
N GLU A 357 -3.18 -3.27 2.67
CA GLU A 357 -2.34 -3.64 3.81
C GLU A 357 -2.75 -5.00 4.36
N SER A 358 -1.76 -5.88 4.60
CA SER A 358 -1.98 -7.17 5.25
C SER A 358 -2.43 -7.02 6.71
N ALA A 359 -2.89 -8.12 7.29
CA ALA A 359 -2.86 -8.25 8.75
C ALA A 359 -1.42 -8.06 9.29
N PRO A 360 -1.24 -7.70 10.58
CA PRO A 360 0.09 -7.65 11.18
C PRO A 360 0.70 -9.06 11.28
N SER A 361 2.03 -9.12 11.22
CA SER A 361 2.82 -10.30 11.58
C SER A 361 2.58 -10.73 13.03
N ASN A 362 3.25 -11.80 13.47
CA ASN A 362 3.43 -12.03 14.91
C ASN A 362 4.10 -10.80 15.57
N GLN A 363 3.75 -10.55 16.83
CA GLN A 363 4.28 -9.43 17.60
C GLN A 363 5.57 -9.84 18.35
N VAL A 364 6.55 -8.95 18.39
CA VAL A 364 7.79 -9.09 19.18
C VAL A 364 7.98 -7.89 20.12
N SER A 365 8.83 -8.01 21.14
CA SER A 365 9.07 -6.91 22.09
C SER A 365 10.55 -6.73 22.45
N THR A 366 10.94 -5.52 22.87
CA THR A 366 12.30 -5.22 23.37
C THR A 366 12.63 -5.91 24.69
N ILE A 367 11.63 -6.44 25.40
CA ILE A 367 11.89 -7.47 26.40
C ILE A 367 12.38 -8.68 25.61
N VAL A 368 13.69 -8.89 25.61
CA VAL A 368 14.23 -10.23 25.41
C VAL A 368 13.71 -11.01 26.60
N VAL A 369 12.56 -11.68 26.44
CA VAL A 369 12.18 -12.74 27.36
C VAL A 369 13.30 -13.75 27.17
N PHE A 370 14.30 -13.71 28.06
CA PHE A 370 15.09 -14.88 28.34
C PHE A 370 14.08 -15.87 28.92
N ALA A 371 13.42 -16.63 28.03
CA ALA A 371 12.83 -17.89 28.41
C ALA A 371 13.93 -18.63 29.18
N GLY A 372 13.64 -18.89 30.46
CA GLY A 372 14.63 -18.93 31.52
C GLY A 372 15.80 -19.86 31.27
N LYS A 373 16.99 -19.46 31.77
CA LYS A 373 18.27 -20.14 31.59
C LYS A 373 18.52 -20.50 30.12
N THR A 374 19.43 -19.77 29.48
CA THR A 374 20.22 -20.38 28.40
C THR A 374 20.81 -21.69 28.96
N GLU A 375 20.16 -22.82 28.70
CA GLU A 375 20.87 -24.07 28.64
C GLU A 375 21.88 -23.86 27.52
N GLU A 376 23.14 -23.72 27.93
CA GLU A 376 24.27 -23.58 27.02
C GLU A 376 24.12 -24.68 25.95
N ILE A 377 23.87 -24.28 24.69
CA ILE A 377 23.70 -25.25 23.60
C ILE A 377 24.96 -26.11 23.59
N PRO A 378 24.83 -27.45 23.71
CA PRO A 378 25.98 -28.34 23.76
C PRO A 378 26.91 -28.13 22.57
N LYS A 379 28.22 -28.24 22.76
CA LYS A 379 29.19 -28.07 21.65
C LYS A 379 29.43 -29.36 20.86
N LYS A 380 28.89 -30.50 21.33
CA LYS A 380 29.07 -31.83 20.73
C LYS A 380 27.85 -32.70 20.98
N PHE A 381 27.69 -33.73 20.16
CA PHE A 381 26.77 -34.83 20.47
C PHE A 381 27.28 -35.60 21.68
N GLU A 382 26.38 -35.96 22.58
CA GLU A 382 26.70 -36.80 23.75
C GLU A 382 25.51 -37.67 24.12
N LEU A 383 25.78 -38.93 24.48
CA LEU A 383 24.81 -39.82 25.15
C LEU A 383 25.38 -40.17 26.51
N TYR A 384 24.67 -39.78 27.57
CA TYR A 384 25.11 -40.00 28.94
C TYR A 384 24.73 -41.39 29.43
N GLN A 385 25.44 -41.84 30.46
CA GLN A 385 25.06 -43.04 31.19
C GLN A 385 23.70 -42.82 31.83
N ASN A 386 22.77 -43.76 31.66
CA ASN A 386 21.45 -43.67 32.27
C ASN A 386 21.54 -43.63 33.81
N TYR A 387 20.63 -42.92 34.45
CA TYR A 387 20.55 -42.85 35.92
C TYR A 387 19.10 -43.02 36.40
N PRO A 388 18.86 -43.89 37.40
CA PRO A 388 19.83 -44.79 38.05
C PRO A 388 20.29 -45.94 37.13
N ASN A 389 21.46 -46.51 37.40
CA ASN A 389 21.95 -47.75 36.79
C ASN A 389 22.81 -48.54 37.81
N PRO A 390 22.39 -49.72 38.29
CA PRO A 390 21.17 -50.45 37.93
C PRO A 390 19.87 -49.73 38.30
N PHE A 391 18.77 -50.05 37.61
CA PHE A 391 17.43 -49.52 37.89
C PHE A 391 16.39 -50.65 38.01
N ASN A 392 15.26 -50.38 38.68
CA ASN A 392 14.18 -51.35 38.89
C ASN A 392 12.92 -51.00 38.07
N LEU A 393 12.32 -49.83 38.33
CA LEU A 393 11.07 -49.39 37.69
C LEU A 393 11.32 -48.58 36.42
N GLU A 394 12.13 -47.53 36.52
CA GLU A 394 12.43 -46.64 35.41
C GLU A 394 13.85 -46.07 35.52
N THR A 395 14.38 -45.60 34.40
CA THR A 395 15.67 -44.91 34.33
C THR A 395 15.58 -43.73 33.36
N THR A 396 16.33 -42.67 33.65
CA THR A 396 16.43 -41.51 32.77
C THR A 396 17.66 -41.64 31.88
N ILE A 397 17.46 -41.46 30.58
CA ILE A 397 18.51 -41.41 29.56
C ILE A 397 18.61 -39.96 29.08
N GLU A 398 19.80 -39.39 29.21
CA GLU A 398 20.08 -38.00 28.81
C GLU A 398 21.00 -37.98 27.58
N TYR A 399 20.72 -37.08 26.64
CA TYR A 399 21.56 -36.86 25.46
C TYR A 399 21.58 -35.39 25.05
N GLU A 400 22.62 -34.99 24.31
CA GLU A 400 22.88 -33.61 23.92
C GLU A 400 23.05 -33.49 22.40
N LEU A 401 22.49 -32.42 21.82
CA LEU A 401 22.57 -32.10 20.40
C LEU A 401 23.14 -30.68 20.20
N PRO A 402 24.21 -30.51 19.40
CA PRO A 402 24.80 -29.19 19.16
C PRO A 402 24.07 -28.33 18.13
N TYR A 403 23.22 -28.94 17.31
CA TYR A 403 22.36 -28.31 16.31
C TYR A 403 21.18 -29.24 16.00
N ASP A 404 20.12 -28.72 15.41
CA ASP A 404 18.93 -29.49 15.07
C ASP A 404 19.29 -30.70 14.19
N SER A 405 18.86 -31.89 14.59
CA SER A 405 19.31 -33.14 13.98
C SER A 405 18.22 -34.21 14.01
N TRP A 406 18.28 -35.14 13.05
CA TRP A 406 17.52 -36.39 13.13
C TRP A 406 18.19 -37.35 14.13
N VAL A 407 17.45 -37.84 15.11
CA VAL A 407 17.92 -38.72 16.17
C VAL A 407 17.18 -40.06 16.13
N SER A 408 17.94 -41.15 16.12
CA SER A 408 17.48 -42.51 16.40
C SER A 408 18.04 -42.95 17.75
N LEU A 409 17.19 -43.07 18.77
CA LEU A 409 17.53 -43.56 20.11
C LEU A 409 16.75 -44.84 20.42
N LYS A 410 17.46 -45.96 20.54
CA LYS A 410 16.85 -47.30 20.62
C LYS A 410 17.52 -48.16 21.68
N ILE A 411 16.75 -49.06 22.27
CA ILE A 411 17.20 -50.02 23.27
C ILE A 411 17.27 -51.41 22.63
N TYR A 412 18.34 -52.13 22.93
CA TYR A 412 18.60 -53.49 22.45
C TYR A 412 18.88 -54.43 23.61
N ASN A 413 18.62 -55.72 23.43
CA ASN A 413 19.13 -56.76 24.33
C ASN A 413 20.57 -57.17 23.96
N VAL A 414 21.17 -58.07 24.74
CA VAL A 414 22.54 -58.58 24.50
C VAL A 414 22.71 -59.35 23.19
N LEU A 415 21.61 -59.79 22.57
CA LEU A 415 21.62 -60.45 21.25
C LEU A 415 21.51 -59.43 20.09
N GLY A 416 21.42 -58.14 20.39
CA GLY A 416 21.27 -57.08 19.39
C GLY A 416 19.84 -56.93 18.85
N GLN A 417 18.85 -57.57 19.45
CA GLN A 417 17.45 -57.39 19.09
C GLN A 417 16.93 -56.08 19.65
N GLU A 418 16.23 -55.30 18.81
CA GLU A 418 15.56 -54.06 19.23
C GLU A 418 14.43 -54.39 20.20
N ILE A 419 14.44 -53.72 21.34
CA ILE A 419 13.47 -53.87 22.44
C ILE A 419 12.49 -52.71 22.44
N LYS A 420 13.00 -51.48 22.28
CA LYS A 420 12.20 -50.26 22.38
C LYS A 420 12.81 -49.16 21.51
N THR A 421 12.02 -48.54 20.66
CA THR A 421 12.35 -47.26 20.07
C THR A 421 11.90 -46.13 21.01
N LEU A 422 12.85 -45.33 21.49
CA LEU A 422 12.59 -44.19 22.38
C LEU A 422 12.40 -42.90 21.58
N VAL A 423 13.21 -42.70 20.53
CA VAL A 423 13.13 -41.55 19.63
C VAL A 423 13.49 -42.01 18.21
N GLU A 424 12.70 -41.59 17.22
CA GLU A 424 12.99 -41.71 15.80
C GLU A 424 12.42 -40.48 15.09
N GLY A 425 13.24 -39.44 14.90
CA GLY A 425 12.77 -38.19 14.32
C GLY A 425 13.67 -36.98 14.52
N PHE A 426 13.25 -35.83 13.98
CA PHE A 426 13.95 -34.56 14.12
C PHE A 426 13.82 -33.98 15.54
N LYS A 427 14.92 -33.45 16.08
CA LYS A 427 15.01 -32.83 17.40
C LYS A 427 15.81 -31.54 17.33
N GLU A 428 15.34 -30.53 18.04
CA GLU A 428 16.01 -29.23 18.18
C GLU A 428 17.32 -29.37 18.96
N ALA A 429 18.28 -28.47 18.71
CA ALA A 429 19.53 -28.36 19.46
C ALA A 429 19.27 -28.18 20.96
N GLY A 430 20.07 -28.82 21.82
CA GLY A 430 19.92 -28.71 23.27
C GLY A 430 20.10 -30.01 24.04
N LYS A 431 19.74 -29.99 25.32
CA LYS A 431 19.75 -31.15 26.21
C LYS A 431 18.39 -31.83 26.20
N HIS A 432 18.39 -33.15 26.07
CA HIS A 432 17.18 -33.96 25.99
C HIS A 432 17.22 -35.04 27.05
N LYS A 433 16.06 -35.32 27.67
CA LYS A 433 15.89 -36.41 28.64
C LYS A 433 14.71 -37.27 28.24
N ILE A 434 14.87 -38.58 28.35
CA ILE A 434 13.80 -39.54 28.12
C ILE A 434 13.82 -40.63 29.18
N ILE A 435 12.63 -41.03 29.64
CA ILE A 435 12.48 -42.08 30.64
C ILE A 435 12.22 -43.40 29.92
N TRP A 436 12.89 -44.45 30.35
CA TRP A 436 12.53 -45.82 30.00
C TRP A 436 12.03 -46.58 31.22
N ASP A 437 10.84 -47.16 31.11
CA ASP A 437 10.09 -47.84 32.17
C ASP A 437 10.27 -49.38 32.15
N GLY A 438 11.27 -49.88 31.42
CA GLY A 438 11.51 -51.31 31.30
C GLY A 438 10.44 -52.07 30.51
N ARG A 439 9.75 -51.42 29.57
CA ARG A 439 8.84 -52.08 28.61
C ARG A 439 9.39 -52.08 27.19
N ASN A 440 8.93 -53.02 26.37
CA ASN A 440 9.20 -53.08 24.94
C ASN A 440 8.17 -52.25 24.12
N ASP A 441 8.29 -52.22 22.79
CA ASP A 441 7.37 -51.46 21.93
C ASP A 441 5.90 -51.93 21.96
N THR A 442 5.65 -53.18 22.39
CA THR A 442 4.30 -53.71 22.58
C THR A 442 3.72 -53.43 23.98
N GLY A 443 4.45 -52.68 24.83
CA GLY A 443 4.04 -52.36 26.20
C GLY A 443 4.28 -53.48 27.22
N GLN A 444 4.92 -54.58 26.82
CA GLN A 444 5.24 -55.70 27.71
C GLN A 444 6.50 -55.41 28.51
N VAL A 445 6.46 -55.80 29.79
CA VAL A 445 7.57 -55.64 30.73
C VAL A 445 8.70 -56.60 30.36
N VAL A 446 9.93 -56.08 30.24
CA VAL A 446 11.11 -56.91 29.93
C VAL A 446 11.76 -57.48 31.20
N THR A 447 12.49 -58.60 31.07
CA THR A 447 13.12 -59.31 32.20
C THR A 447 14.32 -58.55 32.77
N SER A 448 14.68 -58.80 34.03
CA SER A 448 15.96 -58.33 34.61
C SER A 448 17.13 -58.80 33.74
N GLY A 449 18.12 -57.93 33.54
CA GLY A 449 19.24 -58.23 32.64
C GLY A 449 19.96 -56.99 32.13
N VAL A 450 20.86 -57.23 31.19
CA VAL A 450 21.65 -56.19 30.53
C VAL A 450 20.97 -55.75 29.23
N TYR A 451 20.86 -54.44 29.06
CA TYR A 451 20.34 -53.78 27.86
C TYR A 451 21.35 -52.75 27.35
N LEU A 452 21.28 -52.44 26.06
CA LEU A 452 22.14 -51.47 25.40
C LEU A 452 21.27 -50.35 24.83
N CYS A 453 21.48 -49.11 25.26
CA CYS A 453 20.86 -47.94 24.64
C CYS A 453 21.83 -47.34 23.63
N ARG A 454 21.41 -47.21 22.37
CA ARG A 454 22.22 -46.67 21.29
C ARG A 454 21.54 -45.44 20.69
N MET A 455 22.33 -44.37 20.57
CA MET A 455 21.97 -43.16 19.86
C MET A 455 22.73 -43.09 18.55
N VAL A 456 22.04 -42.75 17.46
CA VAL A 456 22.61 -42.42 16.15
C VAL A 456 22.05 -41.09 15.68
N SER A 457 22.92 -40.19 15.24
CA SER A 457 22.56 -38.89 14.64
C SER A 457 23.65 -38.47 13.66
N GLY A 458 23.35 -38.48 12.35
CA GLY A 458 24.36 -38.26 11.31
C GLY A 458 25.53 -39.25 11.40
N THR A 459 26.75 -38.73 11.59
CA THR A 459 27.96 -39.54 11.79
C THR A 459 28.23 -39.94 13.24
N PHE A 460 27.49 -39.38 14.21
CA PHE A 460 27.61 -39.72 15.62
C PHE A 460 26.87 -41.03 15.93
N SER A 461 27.55 -41.94 16.64
CA SER A 461 26.94 -43.16 17.18
C SER A 461 27.58 -43.49 18.52
N LYS A 462 26.77 -43.56 19.59
CA LYS A 462 27.23 -43.95 20.93
C LYS A 462 26.27 -44.96 21.55
N THR A 463 26.82 -45.93 22.28
CA THR A 463 26.04 -46.96 23.00
C THR A 463 26.42 -46.95 24.48
N VAL A 464 25.42 -47.03 25.37
CA VAL A 464 25.61 -47.15 26.81
C VAL A 464 24.95 -48.43 27.33
N LYS A 465 25.58 -49.07 28.32
CA LYS A 465 25.08 -50.30 28.94
C LYS A 465 24.16 -49.96 30.10
N MET A 466 22.99 -50.59 30.15
CA MET A 466 21.98 -50.43 31.20
C MET A 466 21.74 -51.78 31.88
N ILE A 467 21.54 -51.76 33.20
CA ILE A 467 21.28 -52.95 34.02
C ILE A 467 19.90 -52.78 34.67
N LEU A 468 18.95 -53.61 34.26
CA LEU A 468 17.65 -53.71 34.89
C LEU A 468 17.70 -54.79 35.96
N ALA A 469 17.51 -54.41 37.21
CA ALA A 469 17.51 -55.28 38.38
C ALA A 469 16.19 -55.09 39.14
N LYS A 470 15.22 -55.97 38.87
CA LYS A 470 13.92 -55.99 39.53
C LYS A 470 13.92 -56.77 40.83
#